data_AF-A0A537S9S7-F1
#
_entry.id   AF-A0A537S9S7-F1
#
_cell.length_a   1.000
_cell.length_b   1.000
_cell.length_c   1.000
_cell.angle_alpha   90.00
_cell.angle_beta   90.00
_cell.angle_gamma   90.00
#
_symmetry.space_group_name_H-M   'P 1'
#
loop_
_entity.id
_entity.type
_entity.pdbx_description
1 polymer ?
#
loop_
_entity_poly.entity_id
_entity_poly.type
_entity_poly.pdbx_seq_one_letter_code
_entity_poly.pdbx_strand_id
1 'polypeptide(L)' 'MKPKSIAIVGAAETTELGRIPNLSQIGLHADAALNAMKDAGIGPKDIDGVA' A
#
# COMPACT_ATOMS: atom_id res chain seq x y z
N MET A 1 13.23 -1.38 19.91
CA MET A 1 11.75 -1.39 19.93
C MET A 1 11.26 -2.45 20.89
N LYS A 2 10.12 -2.25 21.57
CA LYS A 2 9.57 -3.26 22.48
C LYS A 2 8.93 -4.40 21.66
N PRO A 3 8.97 -5.67 22.11
CA PRO A 3 8.25 -6.75 21.44
C PRO A 3 6.75 -6.40 21.28
N LYS A 4 6.17 -6.76 20.13
CA LYS A 4 4.74 -6.53 19.79
C LYS A 4 4.30 -5.06 19.74
N SER A 5 5.23 -4.12 19.58
CA SER A 5 4.89 -2.69 19.48
C SER A 5 4.49 -2.23 18.07
N ILE A 6 4.42 -3.14 17.09
CA ILE A 6 4.12 -2.86 15.68
C ILE A 6 3.05 -3.83 15.21
N ALA A 7 2.14 -3.32 14.39
CA ALA A 7 1.09 -4.09 13.74
C ALA A 7 1.02 -3.73 12.25
N ILE A 8 0.62 -4.69 11.43
CA ILE A 8 0.22 -4.46 10.05
C ILE A 8 -1.27 -4.15 10.10
N VAL A 9 -1.67 -2.97 9.61
CA VAL A 9 -3.06 -2.49 9.66
C VAL A 9 -3.76 -2.53 8.31
N GLY A 10 -3.02 -2.73 7.22
CA GLY A 10 -3.61 -3.00 5.90
C GLY A 10 -2.60 -3.61 4.94
N ALA A 11 -3.09 -4.41 4.01
CA ALA A 11 -2.29 -5.02 2.95
C ALA A 11 -3.15 -5.27 1.71
N ALA A 12 -2.65 -4.89 0.54
CA ALA A 12 -3.33 -5.12 -0.71
C ALA A 12 -2.35 -5.21 -1.89
N GLU A 13 -2.73 -5.95 -2.91
CA GLU A 13 -2.10 -5.93 -4.23
C GLU A 13 -2.66 -4.80 -5.13
N THR A 14 -2.16 -4.74 -6.35
CA THR A 14 -2.76 -3.96 -7.43
C THR A 14 -4.20 -4.43 -7.70
N THR A 15 -5.01 -3.52 -8.22
CA THR A 15 -6.42 -3.76 -8.58
C THR A 15 -6.56 -4.85 -9.65
N GLU A 16 -5.60 -4.92 -10.58
CA GLU A 16 -5.48 -6.01 -11.55
C GLU A 16 -4.26 -6.89 -11.22
N LEU A 17 -4.23 -8.13 -11.72
CA LEU A 17 -3.14 -9.08 -11.49
C LEU A 17 -2.51 -9.55 -12.80
N GLY A 18 -1.20 -9.85 -12.77
CA GLY A 18 -0.46 -10.40 -13.90
C GLY A 18 0.29 -9.35 -14.73
N ARG A 19 0.21 -9.44 -16.06
CA ARG A 19 0.89 -8.50 -16.97
C ARG A 19 0.00 -7.26 -17.19
N ILE A 20 0.39 -6.14 -16.59
CA ILE A 20 -0.35 -4.87 -16.65
C ILE A 20 0.45 -3.87 -17.49
N PRO A 21 0.39 -3.94 -18.84
CA PRO A 21 1.29 -3.18 -19.72
C PRO A 21 1.03 -1.66 -19.70
N ASN A 22 -0.13 -1.25 -19.19
CA ASN A 22 -0.56 0.15 -19.17
C ASN A 22 -0.11 0.90 -17.91
N LEU A 23 0.43 0.20 -16.91
CA LEU A 23 0.97 0.81 -15.69
C LEU A 23 2.49 0.71 -15.67
N SER A 24 3.13 1.84 -15.37
CA SER A 24 4.54 1.86 -15.00
C SER A 24 4.73 1.24 -13.62
N GLN A 25 5.97 0.92 -13.25
CA GLN A 25 6.25 0.40 -11.91
C GLN A 25 5.76 1.34 -10.79
N ILE A 26 5.92 2.65 -10.92
CA ILE A 26 5.41 3.60 -9.93
C ILE A 26 3.88 3.61 -9.87
N GLY A 27 3.21 3.41 -11.01
CA GLY A 27 1.76 3.23 -11.07
C GLY A 27 1.29 1.98 -10.34
N LEU A 28 2.01 0.87 -10.48
CA LEU A 28 1.73 -0.38 -9.74
C LEU A 28 1.85 -0.18 -8.22
N HIS A 29 2.91 0.49 -7.76
CA HIS A 29 3.09 0.79 -6.33
C HIS A 29 1.99 1.72 -5.82
N ALA A 30 1.63 2.76 -6.57
CA ALA A 30 0.60 3.71 -6.18
C ALA A 30 -0.79 3.06 -6.08
N ASP A 31 -1.15 2.21 -7.04
CA ASP A 31 -2.41 1.46 -7.03
C ASP A 31 -2.51 0.51 -5.83
N ALA A 32 -1.47 -0.30 -5.58
CA ALA A 32 -1.43 -1.17 -4.40
C ALA A 32 -1.44 -0.38 -3.07
N ALA A 33 -0.70 0.74 -2.98
CA ALA A 33 -0.67 1.58 -1.80
C ALA A 33 -2.04 2.24 -1.51
N LEU A 34 -2.76 2.69 -2.55
CA LEU A 34 -4.12 3.22 -2.41
C LEU A 34 -5.08 2.15 -1.88
N ASN A 35 -4.97 0.92 -2.37
CA ASN A 35 -5.77 -0.20 -1.88
C ASN A 35 -5.42 -0.55 -0.42
N ALA A 36 -4.14 -0.58 -0.06
CA ALA A 36 -3.70 -0.88 1.31
C ALA A 36 -4.11 0.22 2.31
N MET A 37 -4.07 1.49 1.92
CA MET A 37 -4.60 2.60 2.73
C MET A 37 -6.11 2.46 2.95
N LYS A 38 -6.85 2.04 1.92
CA LYS A 38 -8.29 1.79 2.02
C LYS A 38 -8.60 0.62 2.96
N ASP A 39 -7.84 -0.47 2.89
CA ASP A 39 -7.94 -1.61 3.80
C ASP A 39 -7.68 -1.19 5.26
N ALA A 40 -6.67 -0.34 5.47
CA ALA A 40 -6.34 0.22 6.78
C ALA A 40 -7.29 1.33 7.27
N GLY A 41 -8.15 1.88 6.41
CA GLY A 41 -9.03 3.00 6.74
C GLY A 41 -8.29 4.34 7.00
N ILE A 42 -7.13 4.55 6.36
CA ILE A 42 -6.30 5.76 6.50
C ILE A 42 -6.13 6.49 5.16
N GLY A 43 -5.55 7.69 5.19
CA GLY A 43 -5.22 8.46 3.98
C GLY A 43 -3.72 8.80 3.85
N PRO A 44 -3.30 9.38 2.70
CA PRO A 44 -1.88 9.67 2.44
C PRO A 44 -1.23 10.63 3.44
N LYS A 45 -2.03 11.49 4.10
CA LYS A 45 -1.54 12.44 5.11
C LYS A 45 -1.16 11.78 6.44
N ASP A 46 -1.60 10.54 6.66
CA ASP A 46 -1.31 9.78 7.87
C ASP A 46 0.01 9.00 7.77
N ILE A 47 0.66 9.00 6.60
CA ILE A 47 1.92 8.29 6.32
C ILE A 47 3.11 9.23 6.48
N ASP A 48 4.06 8.83 7.33
CA ASP A 48 5.30 9.58 7.62
C ASP A 48 6.57 8.88 7.10
N GLY A 49 6.44 7.68 6.53
CA GLY A 49 7.55 6.92 5.95
C GLY A 49 7.12 6.10 4.72
N VAL A 50 7.95 6.12 3.68
CA VAL A 50 7.79 5.34 2.44
C VAL A 50 9.17 4.79 2.06
N ALA A 51 9.21 3.57 1.51
CA ALA A 51 10.42 2.90 1.04
C ALA A 51 10.33 2.59 -0.46
#